data_AF-A0A1G1JQP6-F1
#
_entry.id   AF-A0A1G1JQP6-F1
#
_cell.length_a   1.000
_cell.length_b   1.000
_cell.length_c   1.000
_cell.angle_alpha   90.00
_cell.angle_beta   90.00
_cell.angle_gamma   90.00
#
_symmetry.space_group_name_H-M   'P 1'
#
loop_
_entity.id
_entity.type
_entity.pdbx_description
1 polymer ?
#
loop_
_entity_poly.entity_id
_entity_poly.type
_entity_poly.pdbx_seq_one_letter_code
_entity_poly.pdbx_strand_id
1 'polypeptide(L)'
;MFGPMKDVMSQFQMVQRLMHNENFKAFIAHPKVQALFHDPEFKEVAKTKDFSKIMAHPKFANLTRDPEVASLMAKINPQDLMGK
;
A
#
# COMPACT_ATOMS: atom_id res chain seq x y z
N MET A 1 17.02 -20.44 -17.14
CA MET A 1 17.42 -20.28 -15.72
C MET A 1 17.58 -18.81 -15.28
N PHE A 2 16.76 -17.86 -15.78
CA PHE A 2 16.94 -16.39 -15.54
C PHE A 2 15.74 -15.68 -14.86
N GLY A 3 14.67 -16.42 -14.52
CA GLY A 3 13.44 -15.87 -13.92
C GLY A 3 13.64 -15.14 -12.58
N PRO A 4 14.21 -15.78 -11.54
CA PRO A 4 14.22 -15.20 -10.20
C PRO A 4 15.04 -13.91 -10.09
N MET A 5 16.10 -13.77 -10.89
CA MET A 5 16.90 -12.52 -10.92
C MET A 5 16.10 -11.37 -11.55
N LYS A 6 15.34 -11.64 -12.61
CA LYS A 6 14.47 -10.63 -13.25
C LYS A 6 13.37 -10.18 -12.29
N ASP A 7 12.74 -11.12 -11.58
CA ASP A 7 11.67 -10.81 -10.61
C ASP A 7 12.19 -9.90 -9.48
N VAL A 8 13.36 -10.20 -8.93
CA VAL A 8 13.99 -9.37 -7.88
C VAL A 8 14.31 -7.97 -8.39
N MET A 9 14.85 -7.85 -9.61
CA MET A 9 15.15 -6.54 -10.22
C MET A 9 13.87 -5.72 -10.47
N SER A 10 12.81 -6.35 -10.96
CA SER A 10 11.51 -5.70 -11.16
C SER A 10 10.90 -5.22 -9.83
N GLN A 11 11.00 -6.02 -8.77
CA GLN A 11 10.57 -5.61 -7.43
C GLN A 11 11.37 -4.41 -6.92
N PHE A 12 12.69 -4.40 -7.11
CA PHE A 12 13.53 -3.28 -6.71
C PHE A 12 13.15 -1.98 -7.44
N GLN A 13 12.94 -2.05 -8.76
CA GLN A 13 12.49 -0.90 -9.57
C GLN A 13 11.10 -0.41 -9.15
N MET A 14 10.19 -1.31 -8.80
CA MET A 14 8.88 -0.95 -8.26
C MET A 14 9.02 -0.19 -6.94
N VAL A 15 9.82 -0.70 -6.00
CA VAL A 15 10.08 -0.04 -4.72
C VAL A 15 10.71 1.33 -4.94
N GLN A 16 11.68 1.47 -5.84
CA GLN A 16 12.26 2.78 -6.15
C GLN A 16 11.21 3.76 -6.67
N ARG A 17 10.36 3.36 -7.63
CA ARG A 17 9.30 4.23 -8.16
C ARG A 17 8.35 4.71 -7.07
N LEU A 18 7.89 3.81 -6.21
CA LEU A 18 7.06 4.16 -5.06
C LEU A 18 7.78 5.12 -4.10
N MET A 19 9.06 4.86 -3.82
CA MET A 19 9.90 5.73 -2.98
C MET A 19 10.26 7.06 -3.63
N HIS A 20 9.98 7.28 -4.92
CA HIS A 20 10.09 8.58 -5.58
C HIS A 20 8.74 9.29 -5.74
N ASN A 21 7.62 8.59 -5.59
CA ASN A 21 6.29 9.15 -5.69
C ASN A 21 5.92 9.95 -4.41
N GLU A 22 5.74 11.26 -4.55
CA GLU A 22 5.41 12.15 -3.42
C GLU A 22 4.06 11.85 -2.79
N ASN A 23 3.05 11.46 -3.58
CA ASN A 23 1.73 11.08 -3.07
C ASN A 23 1.81 9.77 -2.27
N PHE A 24 2.64 8.82 -2.72
CA PHE A 24 2.89 7.59 -1.97
C PHE A 24 3.61 7.88 -0.64
N LYS A 25 4.63 8.75 -0.65
CA LYS A 25 5.31 9.20 0.58
C LYS A 25 4.34 9.86 1.55
N ALA A 26 3.53 10.80 1.07
CA ALA A 26 2.53 11.48 1.88
C ALA A 26 1.49 10.50 2.44
N PHE A 27 1.05 9.53 1.62
CA PHE A 27 0.16 8.47 2.05
C PHE A 27 0.76 7.64 3.20
N ILE A 28 1.96 7.09 3.05
CA ILE A 28 2.59 6.27 4.12
C ILE A 28 3.00 7.10 5.35
N ALA A 29 3.21 8.41 5.19
CA ALA A 29 3.50 9.33 6.28
C ALA A 29 2.23 9.77 7.05
N HIS A 30 1.04 9.56 6.48
CA HIS A 30 -0.20 10.03 7.07
C HIS A 30 -0.47 9.32 8.43
N PRO A 31 -0.79 10.05 9.51
CA PRO A 31 -0.91 9.45 10.85
C PRO A 31 -1.91 8.30 10.95
N LYS A 32 -3.06 8.41 10.27
CA LYS A 32 -4.08 7.35 10.25
C LYS A 32 -3.61 6.10 9.49
N VAL A 33 -2.78 6.28 8.47
CA VAL A 33 -2.17 5.17 7.70
C VAL A 33 -1.14 4.46 8.58
N GLN A 34 -0.27 5.21 9.26
CA GLN A 34 0.68 4.63 10.22
C GLN A 34 0.00 3.90 11.37
N ALA A 35 -1.07 4.48 11.93
CA ALA A 35 -1.86 3.85 12.99
C ALA A 35 -2.49 2.52 12.53
N LEU A 36 -2.97 2.44 11.29
CA LEU A 36 -3.45 1.20 10.70
C LEU A 36 -2.32 0.17 10.56
N PHE A 37 -1.14 0.58 10.07
CA PHE A 37 0.00 -0.33 9.93
C PHE A 37 0.60 -0.78 11.27
N HIS A 38 0.36 -0.07 12.37
CA HIS A 38 0.75 -0.51 13.71
C HIS A 38 -0.28 -1.39 14.38
N ASP A 39 -1.50 -1.47 13.84
CA ASP A 39 -2.59 -2.26 14.40
C ASP A 39 -2.33 -3.77 14.25
N PRO A 40 -2.24 -4.54 15.36
CA PRO A 40 -1.93 -5.96 15.30
C PRO A 40 -3.05 -6.78 14.64
N GLU A 41 -4.32 -6.45 14.87
CA GLU A 41 -5.45 -7.13 14.21
C GLU A 41 -5.43 -6.92 12.70
N PHE A 42 -5.21 -5.68 12.25
CA PHE A 42 -5.07 -5.40 10.83
C PHE A 42 -3.90 -6.17 10.20
N LYS A 43 -2.77 -6.31 10.90
CA LYS A 43 -1.63 -7.13 10.41
C LYS A 43 -2.03 -8.59 10.23
N GLU A 44 -2.76 -9.17 11.18
CA GLU A 44 -3.25 -10.55 11.07
C GLU A 44 -4.21 -10.71 9.89
N VAL A 45 -5.15 -9.78 9.73
CA VAL A 45 -6.07 -9.78 8.58
C VAL A 45 -5.30 -9.63 7.26
N ALA A 46 -4.33 -8.73 7.18
CA ALA A 46 -3.51 -8.51 5.99
C ALA A 46 -2.69 -9.75 5.58
N LYS A 47 -2.21 -10.54 6.54
CA LYS A 47 -1.49 -11.81 6.27
C LYS A 47 -2.36 -12.85 5.56
N THR A 48 -3.68 -12.83 5.80
CA THR A 48 -4.60 -13.77 5.15
C THR A 48 -4.74 -13.52 3.64
N LYS A 49 -4.35 -12.33 3.16
CA LYS A 49 -4.55 -11.86 1.77
C LYS A 49 -6.02 -11.87 1.32
N ASP A 50 -6.96 -11.98 2.25
CA ASP A 50 -8.38 -11.90 1.98
C ASP A 50 -8.81 -10.43 1.91
N PHE A 51 -8.92 -9.92 0.68
CA PHE A 51 -9.31 -8.54 0.42
C PHE A 51 -10.68 -8.19 1.01
N SER A 52 -11.62 -9.15 1.11
CA SER A 52 -12.94 -8.89 1.69
C SER A 52 -12.80 -8.58 3.19
N LYS A 53 -11.97 -9.36 3.90
CA LYS A 53 -11.69 -9.11 5.32
C LYS A 53 -10.91 -7.82 5.56
N ILE A 54 -9.94 -7.51 4.69
CA ILE A 54 -9.18 -6.26 4.75
C ILE A 54 -10.13 -5.05 4.59
N MET A 55 -11.01 -5.08 3.59
CA MET A 55 -11.97 -3.99 3.32
C MET A 55 -13.02 -3.86 4.42
N ALA A 56 -13.43 -4.97 5.04
CA ALA A 56 -14.35 -4.98 6.17
C ALA A 56 -13.71 -4.55 7.50
N HIS A 57 -12.37 -4.45 7.58
CA HIS A 57 -11.70 -4.08 8.82
C HIS A 57 -12.07 -2.64 9.22
N PRO A 58 -12.59 -2.39 10.44
CA PRO A 58 -13.13 -1.08 10.82
C PRO A 58 -12.14 0.07 10.67
N LYS A 59 -10.86 -0.14 11.03
CA LYS A 59 -9.82 0.89 10.88
C LYS A 59 -9.48 1.18 9.43
N PHE A 60 -9.55 0.16 8.55
CA PHE A 60 -9.35 0.37 7.11
C PHE A 60 -10.55 1.11 6.51
N ALA A 61 -11.77 0.73 6.85
CA ALA A 61 -12.98 1.43 6.41
C ALA A 61 -13.03 2.89 6.87
N ASN A 62 -12.55 3.18 8.09
CA ASN A 62 -12.42 4.56 8.57
C ASN A 62 -11.31 5.32 7.85
N LEU A 63 -10.22 4.65 7.47
CA LEU A 63 -9.13 5.23 6.71
C LEU A 63 -9.58 5.67 5.31
N THR A 64 -10.37 4.85 4.61
CA THR A 64 -10.88 5.18 3.26
C THR A 64 -11.94 6.27 3.25
N ARG A 65 -12.59 6.54 4.39
CA ARG A 65 -13.52 7.65 4.59
C ARG A 65 -12.82 8.98 4.86
N ASP A 66 -11.52 8.95 5.16
CA ASP A 66 -10.74 10.16 5.31
C ASP A 66 -10.50 10.79 3.92
N PRO A 67 -10.96 12.02 3.66
CA PRO A 67 -10.90 12.62 2.33
C PRO A 67 -9.47 12.89 1.86
N GLU A 68 -8.55 13.19 2.78
CA GLU A 68 -7.14 13.41 2.45
C GLU A 68 -6.49 12.09 2.04
N VAL A 69 -6.70 11.04 2.84
CA VAL A 69 -6.17 9.72 2.53
C VAL A 69 -6.77 9.17 1.24
N ALA A 70 -8.07 9.33 1.01
CA ALA A 70 -8.74 8.93 -0.22
C ALA A 70 -8.18 9.67 -1.44
N SER A 71 -7.96 10.99 -1.33
CA SER A 71 -7.32 11.81 -2.36
C SER A 71 -5.88 11.35 -2.64
N LEU A 72 -5.08 11.09 -1.60
CA LEU A 72 -3.72 10.58 -1.74
C LEU A 72 -3.69 9.22 -2.44
N MET A 73 -4.57 8.28 -2.06
CA MET A 73 -4.70 6.98 -2.71
C MET A 73 -5.07 7.10 -4.19
N ALA A 74 -6.00 8.00 -4.54
CA ALA A 74 -6.40 8.22 -5.93
C ALA A 74 -5.29 8.84 -6.79
N LYS A 75 -4.32 9.53 -6.17
CA LYS A 75 -3.17 10.15 -6.83
C LYS A 75 -1.95 9.25 -6.92
N ILE A 76 -1.96 8.07 -6.30
CA ILE A 76 -0.92 7.05 -6.52
C ILE A 76 -1.13 6.48 -7.91
N ASN A 77 -0.11 6.58 -8.78
CA ASN A 77 -0.18 6.07 -10.13
C ASN A 77 -0.22 4.53 -10.09
N PRO A 78 -1.25 3.87 -10.64
CA PRO A 78 -1.31 2.40 -10.68
C PRO A 78 -0.12 1.75 -11.40
N GLN A 79 0.55 2.48 -12.30
CA GLN A 79 1.75 2.00 -12.99
C GLN A 79 2.94 1.85 -12.03
N ASP A 80 3.01 2.63 -10.96
CA ASP A 80 4.03 2.49 -9.92
C ASP A 80 3.80 1.22 -9.09
N LEU A 81 2.56 0.74 -9.05
CA LEU A 81 2.15 -0.51 -8.38
C LEU A 81 2.29 -1.75 -9.29
N MET A 82 2.61 -1.56 -10.57
CA MET A 82 2.82 -2.66 -11.51
C MET A 82 4.31 -2.77 -11.84
N GLY A 83 4.92 -3.89 -11.42
CA GLY A 83 6.21 -4.33 -11.92
C GLY A 83 6.03 -4.83 -13.35
N LYS A 84 6.16 -3.95 -14.34
CA LYS A 84 6.29 -4.32 -15.75
C LYS A 84 7.64 -3.82 -16.25
#